data_AF-A0A518GJS5-F1
#
_entry.id   AF-A0A518GJS5-F1
#
_cell.length_a   1.000
_cell.length_b   1.000
_cell.length_c   1.000
_cell.angle_alpha   90.00
_cell.angle_beta   90.00
_cell.angle_gamma   90.00
#
_symmetry.space_group_name_H-M   'P 1'
#
loop_
_entity.id
_entity.type
_entity.pdbx_description
1 polymer ?
#
loop_
_entity_poly.entity_id
_entity_poly.type
_entity_poly.pdbx_seq_one_letter_code
_entity_poly.pdbx_strand_id
1 'polypeptide(L)'
;MSRFAGNRGDWRAVVRVVAFLLFVTGAGFVLHHVYQRYVLLRYIDEARLHYLHVQPLDDRPLLPRILHQQLPPALASWFLATPREIHFSPDAGDESDNSECMNWIDEYPLKSTVRRCSLGSALPRNHVIPMLRSLARWPRVEQVGFDGSSILKNFPRHNFAELDVVLTELEELGYPQLPLNPDEKLRREKLYARLAALQEPYP
;
A
#
# COMPACT_ATOMS: atom_id res chain seq x y z
N MET A 1 10.12 12.56 -60.08
CA MET A 1 9.80 13.94 -59.65
C MET A 1 8.39 13.97 -59.06
N SER A 2 8.32 14.46 -57.82
CA SER A 2 7.18 14.83 -56.96
C SER A 2 5.74 14.66 -57.49
N ARG A 3 4.99 13.76 -56.85
CA ARG A 3 3.52 13.85 -56.70
C ARG A 3 3.17 13.99 -55.21
N PHE A 4 3.61 15.09 -54.59
CA PHE A 4 3.12 15.56 -53.29
C PHE A 4 2.35 16.87 -53.45
N ALA A 5 1.34 16.87 -54.32
CA ALA A 5 0.34 17.91 -54.42
C ALA A 5 -1.02 17.33 -54.01
N GLY A 6 -1.11 16.97 -52.73
CA GLY A 6 -2.33 16.43 -52.10
C GLY A 6 -2.55 17.10 -50.74
N ASN A 7 -3.49 18.05 -50.72
CA ASN A 7 -4.30 18.47 -49.59
C ASN A 7 -3.62 18.96 -48.28
N ARG A 8 -3.32 20.27 -48.23
CA ARG A 8 -3.18 21.01 -46.95
C ARG A 8 -4.42 20.89 -46.04
N GLY A 9 -5.58 20.53 -46.58
CA GLY A 9 -6.82 20.27 -45.83
C GLY A 9 -6.80 18.97 -45.03
N ASP A 10 -6.19 17.90 -45.57
CA ASP A 10 -6.16 16.57 -44.92
C ASP A 10 -5.22 16.56 -43.72
N TRP A 11 -4.08 17.23 -43.81
CA TRP A 11 -3.16 17.37 -42.68
C TRP A 11 -3.79 18.11 -41.49
N ARG A 12 -4.57 19.18 -41.76
CA ARG A 12 -5.29 19.91 -40.70
C ARG A 12 -6.37 19.06 -40.05
N ALA A 13 -7.05 18.21 -40.82
CA ALA A 13 -8.01 17.25 -40.28
C ALA A 13 -7.33 16.22 -39.37
N VAL A 14 -6.21 15.63 -39.82
CA VAL A 14 -5.42 14.69 -39.01
C VAL A 14 -4.92 15.34 -37.72
N VAL A 15 -4.36 16.55 -37.77
CA VAL A 15 -3.89 17.28 -36.58
C VAL A 15 -5.03 17.55 -35.60
N ARG A 16 -6.23 17.92 -36.08
CA ARG A 16 -7.40 18.12 -35.23
C ARG A 16 -7.85 16.84 -34.55
N VAL A 17 -7.86 15.71 -35.27
CA VAL A 17 -8.22 14.41 -34.70
C VAL A 17 -7.21 13.98 -33.64
N VAL A 18 -5.91 14.12 -33.92
CA VAL A 18 -4.85 13.81 -32.95
C VAL A 18 -4.95 14.71 -31.71
N ALA A 19 -5.14 16.02 -31.90
CA ALA A 19 -5.32 16.96 -30.80
C ALA A 19 -6.57 16.64 -29.97
N PHE A 20 -7.68 16.29 -30.62
CA PHE A 20 -8.90 15.87 -29.95
C PHE A 20 -8.69 14.58 -29.13
N LEU A 21 -8.03 13.57 -29.70
CA LEU A 21 -7.72 12.33 -28.98
C LEU A 21 -6.82 12.59 -27.78
N LEU A 22 -5.75 13.38 -27.94
CA LEU A 22 -4.88 13.79 -26.83
C LEU A 22 -5.65 14.53 -25.74
N PHE A 23 -6.57 15.42 -26.12
CA PHE A 23 -7.43 16.12 -25.18
C PHE A 23 -8.37 15.17 -24.43
N VAL A 24 -9.07 14.27 -25.13
CA VAL A 24 -10.00 13.31 -24.52
C VAL A 24 -9.26 12.34 -23.60
N THR A 25 -8.12 11.79 -24.03
CA THR A 25 -7.31 10.90 -23.21
C THR A 25 -6.73 11.63 -21.99
N GLY A 26 -6.25 12.86 -22.18
CA GLY A 26 -5.76 13.70 -21.08
C GLY A 26 -6.85 14.04 -20.06
N ALA A 27 -8.03 14.44 -20.52
CA ALA A 27 -9.17 14.71 -19.65
C ALA A 27 -9.63 13.46 -18.89
N GLY A 28 -9.67 12.29 -19.56
CA GLY A 28 -9.98 11.01 -18.93
C GLY A 28 -8.97 10.63 -17.86
N PHE A 29 -7.67 10.83 -18.11
CA PHE A 29 -6.61 10.61 -17.13
C PHE A 29 -6.77 11.50 -15.89
N VAL A 30 -7.03 12.80 -16.09
CA VAL A 30 -7.23 13.75 -15.00
C VAL A 30 -8.47 13.38 -14.18
N LEU A 31 -9.59 13.07 -14.84
CA LEU A 31 -10.83 12.68 -14.16
C LEU A 31 -10.64 11.40 -13.33
N HIS A 32 -9.96 10.41 -13.90
CA HIS A 32 -9.65 9.16 -13.21
C HIS A 32 -8.76 9.40 -11.98
N HIS A 33 -7.73 10.24 -12.10
CA HIS A 33 -6.87 10.61 -10.98
C HIS A 33 -7.63 11.31 -9.86
N VAL A 34 -8.45 12.32 -10.21
CA VAL A 34 -9.29 13.05 -9.25
C VAL A 34 -10.25 12.11 -8.53
N TYR A 35 -10.86 11.17 -9.25
CA TYR A 35 -11.74 10.16 -8.66
C TYR A 35 -10.99 9.25 -7.68
N GLN A 36 -9.83 8.70 -8.06
CA GLN A 36 -9.01 7.90 -7.14
C GLN A 36 -8.63 8.67 -5.89
N ARG A 37 -8.31 9.96 -6.03
CA ARG A 37 -7.90 10.80 -4.91
C ARG A 37 -9.05 11.12 -3.98
N TYR A 38 -10.23 11.40 -4.53
CA TYR A 38 -11.46 11.54 -3.76
C TYR A 38 -11.78 10.28 -2.95
N VAL A 39 -11.77 9.12 -3.59
CA VAL A 39 -12.05 7.83 -2.93
C VAL A 39 -11.03 7.55 -1.82
N LEU A 40 -9.75 7.80 -2.05
CA LEU A 40 -8.72 7.61 -1.03
C LEU A 40 -8.91 8.55 0.16
N LEU A 41 -9.09 9.86 -0.08
CA LEU A 41 -9.23 10.83 1.01
C LEU A 41 -10.45 10.52 1.87
N ARG A 42 -11.58 10.20 1.21
CA ARG A 42 -12.79 9.76 1.90
C ARG A 42 -12.53 8.52 2.76
N TYR A 43 -11.84 7.52 2.21
CA TYR A 43 -11.49 6.31 2.96
C TYR A 43 -10.57 6.62 4.16
N ILE A 44 -9.58 7.52 4.02
CA ILE A 44 -8.70 7.91 5.13
C ILE A 44 -9.51 8.59 6.24
N ASP A 45 -10.43 9.48 5.87
CA ASP A 45 -11.29 10.17 6.83
C ASP A 45 -12.23 9.17 7.54
N GLU A 46 -12.84 8.24 6.80
CA GLU A 46 -13.70 7.19 7.36
C GLU A 46 -12.90 6.20 8.24
N ALA A 47 -11.74 5.73 7.78
CA ALA A 47 -10.88 4.81 8.55
C ALA A 47 -10.42 5.40 9.88
N ARG A 48 -10.18 6.73 9.93
CA ARG A 48 -9.84 7.42 11.18
C ARG A 48 -11.00 7.39 12.19
N LEU A 49 -12.25 7.43 11.72
CA LEU A 49 -13.42 7.27 12.61
C LEU A 49 -13.51 5.86 13.20
N HIS A 50 -12.86 4.88 12.56
CA HIS A 50 -12.73 3.50 13.02
C HIS A 50 -11.33 3.20 13.57
N TYR A 51 -10.68 4.21 14.17
CA TYR A 51 -9.41 4.09 14.89
C TYR A 51 -8.25 3.53 14.04
N LEU A 52 -8.31 3.64 12.71
CA LEU A 52 -7.25 3.23 11.81
C LEU A 52 -6.64 4.46 11.14
N HIS A 53 -5.41 4.79 11.53
CA HIS A 53 -4.63 5.81 10.87
C HIS A 53 -3.96 5.25 9.61
N VAL A 54 -4.36 5.77 8.45
CA VAL A 54 -3.84 5.37 7.14
C VAL A 54 -2.92 6.47 6.62
N GLN A 55 -1.64 6.16 6.47
CA GLN A 55 -0.62 7.12 6.03
C GLN A 55 0.02 6.69 4.71
N PRO A 56 -0.15 7.45 3.61
CA PRO A 56 0.65 7.26 2.41
C PRO A 56 2.11 7.69 2.66
N LEU A 57 3.06 6.83 2.30
CA LEU A 57 4.50 7.09 2.50
C LEU A 57 5.18 7.62 1.22
N ASP A 58 4.62 7.33 0.04
CA ASP A 58 5.15 7.76 -1.28
C ASP A 58 4.30 8.87 -1.91
N ASP A 59 4.19 10.02 -1.23
CA ASP A 59 3.43 11.19 -1.67
C ASP A 59 4.25 12.12 -2.58
N ARG A 60 4.70 11.59 -3.72
CA ARG A 60 5.37 12.41 -4.72
C ARG A 60 4.40 13.40 -5.38
N PRO A 61 4.74 14.70 -5.50
CA PRO A 61 3.88 15.65 -6.19
C PRO A 61 3.87 15.36 -7.69
N LEU A 62 2.67 15.37 -8.29
CA LEU A 62 2.50 15.29 -9.74
C LEU A 62 2.90 16.58 -10.44
N LEU A 63 2.79 17.70 -9.73
CA LEU A 63 3.21 19.00 -10.21
C LEU A 63 4.70 19.22 -9.91
N PRO A 64 5.41 20.00 -10.75
CA PRO A 64 6.70 20.54 -10.40
C PRO A 64 6.67 21.16 -9.00
N ARG A 65 7.72 20.91 -8.20
CA ARG A 65 7.79 21.29 -6.78
C ARG A 65 7.43 22.77 -6.52
N ILE A 66 7.83 23.66 -7.42
CA ILE A 66 7.53 25.10 -7.34
C ILE A 66 6.02 25.36 -7.39
N LEU A 67 5.30 24.72 -8.32
CA LEU A 67 3.85 24.86 -8.45
C LEU A 67 3.13 24.20 -7.27
N HIS A 68 3.61 23.05 -6.81
CA HIS A 68 3.04 22.37 -5.66
C HIS A 68 3.13 23.20 -4.37
N GLN A 69 4.28 23.85 -4.12
CA GLN A 69 4.51 24.72 -2.96
C GLN A 69 3.67 26.01 -2.98
N GLN A 70 3.19 26.43 -4.15
CA GLN A 70 2.31 27.59 -4.29
C GLN A 70 0.83 27.25 -4.05
N LEU A 71 0.48 25.96 -3.97
CA LEU A 71 -0.90 25.57 -3.73
C LEU A 71 -1.27 25.73 -2.26
N PRO A 72 -2.52 26.15 -1.97
CA PRO A 72 -3.08 26.06 -0.63
C PRO A 72 -2.97 24.62 -0.09
N PRO A 73 -2.71 24.41 1.21
CA PRO A 73 -2.58 23.08 1.80
C PRO A 73 -3.79 22.16 1.53
N ALA A 74 -5.00 22.73 1.52
CA ALA A 74 -6.23 22.00 1.21
C ALA A 74 -6.30 21.46 -0.23
N LEU A 75 -5.58 22.08 -1.17
CA LEU A 75 -5.51 21.68 -2.58
C LEU A 75 -4.27 20.84 -2.88
N ALA A 76 -3.19 21.02 -2.13
CA ALA A 76 -1.91 20.36 -2.38
C ALA A 76 -2.01 18.82 -2.41
N SER A 77 -2.87 18.22 -1.58
CA SER A 77 -3.09 16.77 -1.50
C SER A 77 -3.71 16.16 -2.75
N TRP A 78 -4.49 16.95 -3.51
CA TRP A 78 -5.14 16.52 -4.75
C TRP A 78 -4.13 16.31 -5.89
N PHE A 79 -2.99 17.01 -5.82
CA PHE A 79 -1.91 16.93 -6.81
C PHE A 79 -0.77 16.02 -6.38
N LEU A 80 -0.99 15.17 -5.38
CA LEU A 80 -0.09 14.08 -5.04
C LEU A 80 -0.40 12.87 -5.91
N ALA A 81 0.63 12.13 -6.29
CA ALA A 81 0.50 10.89 -7.04
C ALA A 81 -0.25 9.85 -6.22
N THR A 82 -0.88 8.88 -6.90
CA THR A 82 -1.49 7.74 -6.21
C THR A 82 -0.41 6.95 -5.46
N PRO A 83 -0.56 6.72 -4.14
CA PRO A 83 0.47 6.16 -3.30
C PRO A 83 0.75 4.72 -3.69
N ARG A 84 2.04 4.40 -3.64
CA ARG A 84 2.54 3.04 -3.82
C ARG A 84 2.91 2.40 -2.49
N GLU A 85 2.99 3.19 -1.44
CA GLU A 85 3.39 2.75 -0.12
C GLU A 85 2.39 3.29 0.89
N ILE A 86 1.81 2.38 1.70
CA ILE A 86 0.82 2.70 2.72
C ILE A 86 1.26 2.12 4.05
N HIS A 87 1.16 2.92 5.10
CA HIS A 87 1.32 2.51 6.49
C HIS A 87 -0.04 2.54 7.18
N PHE A 88 -0.39 1.44 7.84
CA PHE A 88 -1.62 1.29 8.61
C PHE A 88 -1.27 1.23 10.10
N SER A 89 -1.70 2.20 10.89
CA SER A 89 -1.48 2.22 12.34
C SER A 89 -2.82 2.35 13.05
N PRO A 90 -3.26 1.36 13.86
CA PRO A 90 -4.40 1.58 14.72
C PRO A 90 -4.07 2.65 15.78
N ASP A 91 -5.08 3.39 16.21
CA ASP A 91 -4.99 4.28 17.35
C ASP A 91 -4.95 3.45 18.64
N ALA A 92 -4.07 3.82 19.56
CA ALA A 92 -3.77 3.05 20.79
C ALA A 92 -4.88 3.13 21.86
N GLY A 93 -6.14 3.35 21.47
CA GLY A 93 -7.22 3.79 22.35
C GLY A 93 -8.02 2.69 23.04
N ASP A 94 -8.30 1.56 22.38
CA ASP A 94 -9.18 0.52 22.95
C ASP A 94 -8.95 -0.88 22.32
N GLU A 95 -8.82 -1.92 23.15
CA GLU A 95 -8.54 -3.29 22.67
C GLU A 95 -9.75 -3.93 21.94
N SER A 96 -10.96 -3.47 22.27
CA SER A 96 -12.26 -3.87 21.68
C SER A 96 -12.34 -3.62 20.16
N ASP A 97 -11.69 -2.56 19.67
CA ASP A 97 -11.97 -2.00 18.33
C ASP A 97 -10.98 -2.46 17.24
N ASN A 98 -10.03 -3.33 17.60
CA ASN A 98 -9.02 -3.84 16.66
C ASN A 98 -9.58 -4.83 15.63
N SER A 99 -10.73 -5.46 15.91
CA SER A 99 -11.39 -6.35 14.95
C SER A 99 -11.99 -5.57 13.76
N GLU A 100 -12.50 -4.35 14.00
CA GLU A 100 -13.00 -3.48 12.94
C GLU A 100 -11.85 -2.97 12.05
N CYS A 101 -10.68 -2.69 12.63
CA CYS A 101 -9.50 -2.27 11.87
C CYS A 101 -9.13 -3.25 10.75
N MET A 102 -9.34 -4.56 10.96
CA MET A 102 -9.08 -5.58 9.93
C MET A 102 -10.01 -5.42 8.72
N ASN A 103 -11.30 -5.21 8.96
CA ASN A 103 -12.27 -4.99 7.90
C ASN A 103 -11.89 -3.75 7.09
N TRP A 104 -11.49 -2.67 7.76
CA TRP A 104 -11.06 -1.45 7.09
C TRP A 104 -9.83 -1.64 6.21
N ILE A 105 -8.78 -2.32 6.70
CA ILE A 105 -7.60 -2.64 5.88
C ILE A 105 -8.02 -3.46 4.64
N ASP A 106 -8.89 -4.46 4.83
CA ASP A 106 -9.40 -5.28 3.74
C ASP A 106 -10.34 -4.52 2.79
N GLU A 107 -10.93 -3.41 3.20
CA GLU A 107 -11.78 -2.56 2.35
C GLU A 107 -10.98 -1.47 1.63
N TYR A 108 -9.65 -1.44 1.76
CA TYR A 108 -8.83 -0.44 1.10
C TYR A 108 -9.11 -0.36 -0.42
N PRO A 109 -9.50 0.82 -0.96
CA PRO A 109 -10.06 0.90 -2.31
C PRO A 109 -9.03 0.82 -3.45
N LEU A 110 -7.74 1.08 -3.17
CA LEU A 110 -6.69 1.21 -4.19
C LEU A 110 -5.63 0.09 -4.11
N LYS A 111 -6.00 -1.14 -3.72
CA LYS A 111 -5.06 -2.27 -3.55
C LYS A 111 -4.15 -2.55 -4.75
N SER A 112 -4.62 -2.21 -5.96
CA SER A 112 -3.91 -2.43 -7.21
C SER A 112 -2.78 -1.42 -7.48
N THR A 113 -2.69 -0.33 -6.71
CA THR A 113 -1.61 0.67 -6.85
C THR A 113 -0.51 0.48 -5.80
N VAL A 114 -0.83 -0.19 -4.70
CA VAL A 114 0.07 -0.39 -3.57
C VAL A 114 1.08 -1.49 -3.88
N ARG A 115 2.36 -1.16 -3.68
CA ARG A 115 3.51 -2.06 -3.78
C ARG A 115 4.08 -2.40 -2.42
N ARG A 116 3.99 -1.51 -1.44
CA ARG A 116 4.49 -1.75 -0.08
C ARG A 116 3.45 -1.41 0.97
N CYS A 117 3.31 -2.29 1.95
CA CYS A 117 2.44 -2.08 3.09
C CYS A 117 3.21 -2.30 4.39
N SER A 118 3.09 -1.37 5.34
CA SER A 118 3.57 -1.57 6.70
C SER A 118 2.44 -1.44 7.72
N LEU A 119 2.57 -2.19 8.81
CA LEU A 119 1.66 -2.22 9.95
C LEU A 119 2.34 -1.54 11.15
N GLY A 120 1.65 -0.60 11.80
CA GLY A 120 2.16 0.17 12.92
C GLY A 120 2.22 -0.63 14.22
N SER A 121 3.07 -0.21 15.15
CA SER A 121 3.42 -0.97 16.37
C SER A 121 2.30 -1.18 17.39
N ALA A 122 1.18 -0.48 17.25
CA ALA A 122 0.05 -0.52 18.17
C ALA A 122 -0.89 -1.72 17.95
N LEU A 123 -0.65 -2.55 16.92
CA LEU A 123 -1.49 -3.72 16.65
C LEU A 123 -1.34 -4.81 17.72
N PRO A 124 -2.46 -5.36 18.23
CA PRO A 124 -2.41 -6.53 19.08
C PRO A 124 -1.74 -7.72 18.36
N ARG A 125 -0.89 -8.45 19.09
CA ARG A 125 -0.02 -9.49 18.52
C ARG A 125 -0.79 -10.63 17.85
N ASN A 126 -1.99 -10.93 18.32
CA ASN A 126 -2.90 -11.92 17.73
C ASN A 126 -3.43 -11.51 16.34
N HIS A 127 -3.48 -10.22 16.02
CA HIS A 127 -3.95 -9.73 14.73
C HIS A 127 -2.84 -9.52 13.69
N VAL A 128 -1.57 -9.45 14.12
CA VAL A 128 -0.42 -9.25 13.23
C VAL A 128 -0.34 -10.32 12.14
N ILE A 129 -0.48 -11.60 12.50
CA ILE A 129 -0.38 -12.71 11.54
C ILE A 129 -1.51 -12.68 10.50
N PRO A 130 -2.81 -12.65 10.89
CA PRO A 130 -3.91 -12.49 9.95
C PRO A 130 -3.77 -11.27 9.02
N MET A 131 -3.32 -10.13 9.55
CA MET A 131 -3.15 -8.91 8.76
C MET A 131 -2.03 -9.02 7.73
N LEU A 132 -0.87 -9.56 8.11
CA LEU A 132 0.21 -9.82 7.16
C LEU A 132 -0.23 -10.78 6.05
N ARG A 133 -1.00 -11.83 6.39
CA ARG A 133 -1.58 -12.76 5.41
C ARG A 133 -2.54 -12.05 4.45
N SER A 134 -3.40 -11.15 4.95
CA SER A 134 -4.33 -10.42 4.08
C SER A 134 -3.60 -9.48 3.13
N LEU A 135 -2.64 -8.70 3.64
CA LEU A 135 -1.83 -7.79 2.83
C LEU A 135 -1.02 -8.53 1.75
N ALA A 136 -0.50 -9.72 2.07
CA ALA A 136 0.24 -10.55 1.12
C ALA A 136 -0.61 -11.01 -0.09
N ARG A 137 -1.94 -11.06 0.05
CA ARG A 137 -2.88 -11.44 -1.04
C ARG A 137 -3.15 -10.32 -2.03
N TRP A 138 -2.70 -9.09 -1.76
CA TRP A 138 -2.96 -7.97 -2.64
C TRP A 138 -2.21 -8.12 -3.97
N PRO A 139 -2.83 -7.73 -5.10
CA PRO A 139 -2.37 -8.13 -6.43
C PRO A 139 -0.99 -7.57 -6.80
N ARG A 140 -0.63 -6.39 -6.29
CA ARG A 140 0.62 -5.68 -6.64
C ARG A 140 1.59 -5.48 -5.48
N VAL A 141 1.25 -5.98 -4.29
CA VAL A 141 2.11 -5.83 -3.11
C VAL A 141 3.37 -6.67 -3.28
N GLU A 142 4.50 -5.98 -3.37
CA GLU A 142 5.85 -6.52 -3.47
C GLU A 142 6.46 -6.73 -2.08
N GLN A 143 6.00 -6.00 -1.06
CA GLN A 143 6.58 -6.05 0.29
C GLN A 143 5.54 -5.79 1.39
N VAL A 144 5.62 -6.55 2.48
CA VAL A 144 4.83 -6.32 3.71
C VAL A 144 5.72 -6.25 4.95
N GLY A 145 5.27 -5.52 5.97
CA GLY A 145 6.03 -5.30 7.19
C GLY A 145 5.17 -4.94 8.40
N PHE A 146 5.77 -5.04 9.57
CA PHE A 146 5.25 -4.60 10.85
C PHE A 146 6.36 -3.85 11.60
N ASP A 147 6.21 -2.53 11.67
CA ASP A 147 7.24 -1.60 12.14
C ASP A 147 7.54 -1.76 13.64
N GLY A 148 6.56 -2.28 14.40
CA GLY A 148 6.69 -2.57 15.84
C GLY A 148 7.50 -3.81 16.19
N SER A 149 7.92 -4.62 15.22
CA SER A 149 8.72 -5.82 15.47
C SER A 149 10.12 -5.68 14.90
N SER A 150 11.12 -6.19 15.62
CA SER A 150 12.47 -6.39 15.07
C SER A 150 12.53 -7.55 14.07
N ILE A 151 11.56 -8.46 14.11
CA ILE A 151 11.57 -9.75 13.39
C ILE A 151 10.52 -9.79 12.28
N LEU A 152 9.66 -8.77 12.13
CA LEU A 152 8.63 -8.73 11.10
C LEU A 152 8.68 -7.46 10.23
N LYS A 153 9.86 -6.93 9.89
CA LYS A 153 9.93 -5.60 9.24
C LYS A 153 9.74 -5.60 7.74
N ASN A 154 10.41 -6.49 7.01
CA ASN A 154 10.52 -6.42 5.56
C ASN A 154 10.44 -7.80 4.93
N PHE A 155 9.26 -8.21 4.50
CA PHE A 155 9.08 -9.46 3.77
C PHE A 155 8.80 -9.17 2.30
N PRO A 156 9.65 -9.65 1.37
CA PRO A 156 9.41 -9.51 -0.05
C PRO A 156 8.41 -10.57 -0.55
N ARG A 157 7.73 -10.28 -1.66
CA ARG A 157 6.65 -11.10 -2.23
C ARG A 157 7.06 -12.54 -2.52
N HIS A 158 8.30 -12.76 -2.97
CA HIS A 158 8.78 -14.10 -3.28
C HIS A 158 8.88 -14.99 -2.03
N ASN A 159 8.98 -14.40 -0.83
CA ASN A 159 9.02 -15.10 0.45
C ASN A 159 7.63 -15.28 1.09
N PHE A 160 6.54 -14.80 0.49
CA PHE A 160 5.21 -14.84 1.12
C PHE A 160 4.70 -16.25 1.41
N ALA A 161 4.97 -17.21 0.53
CA ALA A 161 4.57 -18.60 0.76
C ALA A 161 5.30 -19.21 1.96
N GLU A 162 6.61 -18.93 2.08
CA GLU A 162 7.41 -19.44 3.19
C GLU A 162 7.11 -18.70 4.50
N LEU A 163 6.86 -17.39 4.42
CA LEU A 163 6.38 -16.58 5.53
C LEU A 163 5.09 -17.15 6.11
N ASP A 164 4.11 -17.49 5.27
CA ASP A 164 2.83 -18.02 5.72
C ASP A 164 2.99 -19.34 6.50
N VAL A 165 3.86 -20.25 6.02
CA VAL A 165 4.19 -21.49 6.73
C VAL A 165 4.81 -21.19 8.09
N VAL A 166 5.81 -20.31 8.13
CA VAL A 166 6.53 -19.98 9.38
C VAL A 166 5.62 -19.29 10.39
N LEU A 167 4.75 -18.37 9.94
CA LEU A 167 3.77 -17.72 10.81
C LEU A 167 2.72 -18.70 11.34
N THR A 168 2.30 -19.67 10.53
CA THR A 168 1.38 -20.75 10.97
C THR A 168 1.99 -21.61 12.05
N GLU A 169 3.24 -22.04 11.87
CA GLU A 169 3.96 -22.82 12.88
C GLU A 169 4.17 -22.03 14.19
N LEU A 170 4.41 -20.72 14.10
CA LEU A 170 4.52 -19.86 15.28
C LEU A 170 3.18 -19.68 16.01
N GLU A 171 2.08 -19.61 15.26
CA GLU A 171 0.71 -19.56 15.79
C GLU A 171 0.37 -20.85 16.55
N GLU A 172 0.68 -22.02 15.98
CA GLU A 172 0.53 -23.33 16.63
C GLU A 172 1.35 -23.48 17.91
N LEU A 173 2.57 -22.91 17.93
CA LEU A 173 3.46 -22.92 19.10
C LEU A 173 3.09 -21.86 20.17
N GLY A 174 1.94 -21.18 20.02
CA GLY A 174 1.44 -20.24 21.03
C GLY A 174 2.32 -18.99 21.18
N TYR A 175 2.74 -18.40 20.07
CA TYR A 175 3.28 -17.04 20.08
C TYR A 175 2.25 -16.09 20.75
N PRO A 176 2.63 -15.21 21.72
CA PRO A 176 3.99 -14.89 22.14
C PRO A 176 4.44 -15.48 23.50
N GLN A 177 3.58 -16.12 24.30
CA GLN A 177 3.78 -16.20 25.77
C GLN A 177 3.42 -17.50 26.49
N LEU A 178 3.37 -18.65 25.84
CA LEU A 178 3.28 -19.91 26.61
C LEU A 178 4.65 -20.32 27.17
N PRO A 179 4.72 -20.82 28.43
CA PRO A 179 5.91 -21.47 28.96
C PRO A 179 6.15 -22.75 28.15
N LEU A 180 7.34 -22.85 27.54
CA LEU A 180 7.65 -23.90 26.58
C LEU A 180 8.56 -24.94 27.20
N ASN A 181 8.29 -26.20 26.85
CA ASN A 181 9.27 -27.26 27.02
C ASN A 181 10.56 -26.92 26.25
N PRO A 182 11.72 -27.40 26.70
CA PRO A 182 13.01 -27.08 26.07
C PRO A 182 13.07 -27.36 24.57
N ASP A 183 12.36 -28.38 24.09
CA ASP A 183 12.27 -28.73 22.67
C ASP A 183 11.50 -27.69 21.84
N GLU A 184 10.42 -27.15 22.39
CA GLU A 184 9.61 -26.13 21.71
C GLU A 184 10.32 -24.78 21.68
N LYS A 185 11.14 -24.48 22.72
CA LYS A 185 12.04 -23.32 22.72
C LYS A 185 13.04 -23.41 21.56
N LEU A 186 13.70 -24.55 21.38
CA LEU A 186 14.64 -24.77 20.28
C LEU A 186 13.95 -24.65 18.92
N ARG A 187 12.74 -25.21 18.78
CA ARG A 187 11.95 -25.10 17.54
C ARG A 187 11.60 -23.65 17.21
N ARG A 188 11.22 -22.87 18.22
CA ARG A 188 10.91 -21.44 18.08
C ARG A 188 12.12 -20.61 17.68
N GLU A 189 13.30 -20.86 18.27
CA GLU A 189 14.54 -20.19 17.90
C GLU A 189 14.90 -20.45 16.42
N LYS A 190 14.71 -21.68 15.94
CA LYS A 190 14.88 -22.02 14.51
C LYS A 190 13.89 -21.25 13.62
N LEU A 191 12.63 -21.13 14.03
CA LEU A 191 11.62 -20.37 13.28
C LEU A 191 11.94 -18.86 13.23
N TYR A 192 12.42 -18.27 14.32
CA TYR A 192 12.89 -16.88 14.30
C TYR A 192 14.12 -16.67 13.43
N ALA A 193 15.08 -17.61 13.46
CA ALA A 193 16.23 -17.56 12.57
C ALA A 193 15.79 -17.64 11.09
N ARG A 194 14.77 -18.47 10.80
CA ARG A 194 14.16 -18.56 9.47
C ARG A 194 13.44 -17.28 9.08
N LEU A 195 12.64 -16.68 9.97
CA LEU A 195 12.02 -15.37 9.73
C LEU A 195 13.07 -14.30 9.42
N ALA A 196 14.16 -14.25 10.19
CA ALA A 196 15.24 -13.31 9.96
C ALA A 196 15.91 -13.53 8.59
N ALA A 197 16.04 -14.78 8.14
CA ALA A 197 16.58 -15.09 6.82
C ALA A 197 15.64 -14.71 5.66
N LEU A 198 14.33 -14.66 5.90
CA LEU A 198 13.33 -14.23 4.92
C LEU A 198 13.24 -12.70 4.79
N GLN A 199 13.87 -11.96 5.70
CA GLN A 199 13.93 -10.51 5.62
C GLN A 199 15.02 -10.05 4.68
N GLU A 200 14.70 -9.02 3.90
CA GLU A 200 15.69 -8.29 3.12
C GLU A 200 16.02 -6.93 3.77
N PRO A 201 17.27 -6.47 3.69
CA PRO A 201 17.64 -5.13 4.14
C PRO A 201 16.81 -4.10 3.37
N TYR A 202 16.36 -3.07 4.09
CA TYR A 202 15.60 -1.97 3.51
C TYR A 202 16.48 -1.24 2.46
N PRO A 203 16.03 -1.07 1.21
CA PRO A 203 16.77 -0.31 0.19
C PRO A 203 16.80 1.19 0.47
#